data_AF-A0A845PSV4-F1
#
_entry.id   AF-A0A845PSV4-F1
#
_cell.length_a   1.000
_cell.length_b   1.000
_cell.length_c   1.000
_cell.angle_alpha   90.00
_cell.angle_beta   90.00
_cell.angle_gamma   90.00
#
_symmetry.space_group_name_H-M   'P 1'
#
loop_
_entity.id
_entity.type
_entity.pdbx_description
1 polymer ?
#
loop_
_entity_poly.entity_id
_entity_poly.type
_entity_poly.pdbx_seq_one_letter_code
_entity_poly.pdbx_strand_id
1 'polypeptide(L)' 'MNSFTANYEEILEILMTIESKMNFLNQIRNPKLSDLELISIDLTSEFMSIDSERDLFR' A
#
# COMPACT_ATOMS: atom_id res chain seq x y z
N MET A 1 10.79 -14.95 -3.00
CA MET A 1 9.86 -15.48 -1.98
C MET A 1 9.52 -14.32 -1.06
N ASN A 2 8.80 -13.30 -1.51
CA ASN A 2 7.40 -13.24 -1.96
C ASN A 2 6.38 -13.23 -0.82
N SER A 3 6.76 -13.13 0.46
CA SER A 3 5.77 -12.90 1.52
C SER A 3 5.22 -11.48 1.44
N PHE A 4 6.08 -10.46 1.44
CA PHE A 4 5.62 -9.06 1.45
C PHE A 4 4.82 -8.71 0.19
N THR A 5 5.38 -8.95 -1.00
CA THR A 5 4.69 -8.61 -2.26
C THR A 5 3.37 -9.37 -2.42
N ALA A 6 3.31 -10.66 -2.06
CA ALA A 6 2.05 -11.41 -2.16
C ALA A 6 1.01 -10.93 -1.14
N ASN A 7 1.41 -10.67 0.11
CA ASN A 7 0.52 -10.12 1.13
C ASN A 7 0.01 -8.72 0.72
N TYR A 8 0.89 -7.90 0.17
CA TYR A 8 0.56 -6.58 -0.37
C TYR A 8 -0.45 -6.68 -1.51
N GLU A 9 -0.22 -7.57 -2.49
CA GLU A 9 -1.14 -7.78 -3.61
C GLU A 9 -2.52 -8.26 -3.13
N GLU A 10 -2.55 -9.18 -2.17
CA GLU A 10 -3.80 -9.70 -1.58
C GLU A 10 -4.58 -8.61 -0.82
N ILE A 11 -3.88 -7.82 0.01
CA ILE A 11 -4.49 -6.68 0.73
C ILE A 11 -4.99 -5.63 -0.27
N LEU A 12 -4.20 -5.31 -1.29
CA LEU A 12 -4.58 -4.34 -2.31
C LEU A 12 -5.81 -4.78 -3.09
N GLU A 13 -5.88 -6.06 -3.48
CA GLU A 13 -7.05 -6.62 -4.17
C GLU A 13 -8.31 -6.48 -3.32
N ILE A 14 -8.22 -6.82 -2.03
CA ILE A 14 -9.33 -6.64 -1.08
C ILE A 14 -9.75 -5.18 -0.99
N LEU A 15 -8.79 -4.25 -0.82
CA LEU A 15 -9.10 -2.82 -0.73
C LEU A 15 -9.75 -2.28 -2.00
N MET A 16 -9.32 -2.73 -3.17
CA MET A 16 -9.93 -2.38 -4.46
C MET A 16 -11.38 -2.87 -4.58
N THR A 17 -11.74 -3.99 -3.95
CA THR A 17 -13.14 -4.44 -3.91
C THR A 17 -14.03 -3.57 -3.02
N ILE A 18 -13.46 -2.93 -2.01
CA ILE A 18 -14.17 -2.05 -1.07
C ILE A 18 -14.35 -0.66 -1.67
N GLU A 19 -13.29 -0.10 -2.22
CA GLU A 19 -13.30 1.23 -2.82
C GLU A 19 -12.54 1.20 -4.15
N SER A 20 -13.29 1.21 -5.25
CA SER A 20 -12.69 1.26 -6.59
C SER A 20 -12.34 2.68 -7.03
N LYS A 21 -12.78 3.71 -6.29
CA LYS A 21 -12.61 5.09 -6.68
C LYS A 21 -11.33 5.67 -6.09
N MET A 22 -10.34 5.85 -6.95
CA MET A 22 -9.15 6.64 -6.64
C MET A 22 -9.53 8.12 -6.57
N ASN A 23 -9.58 8.70 -5.36
CA ASN A 23 -9.86 10.12 -5.16
C ASN A 23 -8.57 10.93 -5.20
N PHE A 24 -7.97 11.08 -6.38
CA PHE A 24 -6.82 11.96 -6.54
C PHE A 24 -7.23 13.41 -6.24
N LEU A 25 -6.68 13.97 -5.16
CA LEU A 25 -6.78 15.40 -4.89
C LEU A 25 -6.11 16.19 -6.03
N ASN A 26 -6.61 17.39 -6.31
CA ASN A 26 -5.94 18.30 -7.24
C ASN A 26 -4.64 18.82 -6.61
N GLN A 27 -3.55 18.06 -6.77
CA GLN A 27 -2.24 18.35 -6.19
C GLN A 27 -1.29 18.91 -7.25
N ILE A 28 -0.45 19.88 -6.84
CA ILE A 28 0.60 20.45 -7.71
C ILE A 28 1.64 19.38 -8.07
N ARG A 29 1.89 18.43 -7.16
CA ARG A 29 2.82 17.32 -7.37
C ARG A 29 2.04 16.05 -7.65
N ASN A 30 2.46 15.32 -8.68
CA ASN A 30 1.91 14.00 -8.94
C ASN A 30 2.45 13.01 -7.90
N PRO A 31 1.59 12.32 -7.13
CA PRO A 31 2.04 11.31 -6.18
C PRO A 31 2.66 10.12 -6.93
N LYS A 32 3.59 9.43 -6.25
CA LYS A 32 4.24 8.21 -6.79
C LYS A 32 3.44 6.94 -6.54
N LEU A 33 2.54 6.99 -5.57
CA LEU A 33 1.65 5.91 -5.14
C LEU A 33 0.25 6.47 -5.03
N SER A 34 -0.74 5.68 -5.38
CA SER A 34 -2.13 5.96 -5.08
C SER A 34 -2.44 5.78 -3.59
N ASP A 35 -3.57 6.31 -3.14
CA ASP A 35 -4.01 6.18 -1.75
C ASP A 35 -4.16 4.72 -1.34
N LEU A 36 -4.67 3.87 -2.24
CA LEU A 36 -4.84 2.43 -1.99
C LEU A 36 -3.50 1.70 -1.91
N GLU A 37 -2.54 2.04 -2.77
CA GLU A 37 -1.19 1.48 -2.73
C GLU A 37 -0.46 1.90 -1.44
N LEU A 38 -0.65 3.15 -0.99
CA LEU A 38 -0.06 3.63 0.25
C LEU A 38 -0.63 2.89 1.47
N ILE A 39 -1.96 2.77 1.56
CA ILE A 39 -2.63 2.08 2.67
C ILE A 39 -2.30 0.59 2.68
N SER A 40 -2.24 -0.06 1.52
CA SER A 40 -1.90 -1.48 1.44
C SER A 40 -0.47 -1.75 1.90
N ILE A 41 0.50 -0.88 1.58
CA ILE A 41 1.86 -1.00 2.12
C ILE A 41 1.86 -0.92 3.65
N ASP A 42 1.16 0.07 4.21
CA ASP A 42 1.07 0.31 5.67
C ASP A 42 0.47 -0.89 6.41
N LEU A 43 -0.64 -1.42 5.92
CA LEU A 43 -1.27 -2.64 6.46
C LEU A 43 -0.38 -3.87 6.32
N THR A 44 0.37 -3.97 5.22
CA THR A 44 1.28 -5.11 5.01
C THR A 44 2.47 -5.05 5.96
N SER A 45 3.03 -3.86 6.23
CA SER A 45 4.10 -3.69 7.21
C SER A 45 3.64 -4.08 8.61
N GLU A 46 2.46 -3.64 9.03
CA GLU A 46 1.87 -3.99 10.32
C GLU A 46 1.60 -5.49 10.43
N PHE A 47 1.01 -6.10 9.39
CA PHE A 47 0.76 -7.54 9.33
C PHE A 47 2.06 -8.37 9.47
N MET A 48 3.16 -7.86 8.93
CA MET A 48 4.47 -8.50 8.98
C MET A 48 5.33 -8.06 10.17
N SER A 49 4.80 -7.21 11.06
CA SER A 49 5.52 -6.63 12.21
C SER A 49 6.83 -5.93 11.80
N ILE A 50 6.79 -5.18 10.69
CA ILE A 50 7.88 -4.36 10.19
C ILE A 50 7.67 -2.93 10.70
N ASP A 51 8.27 -2.61 11.85
CA ASP A 51 8.15 -1.28 12.49
C ASP A 51 9.18 -0.26 11.96
N SER A 52 10.05 -0.69 11.06
CA SER A 52 11.20 0.09 10.58
C SER A 52 10.99 0.47 9.12
N GLU A 53 10.77 1.76 8.85
CA GLU A 53 10.73 2.31 7.48
C GLU A 53 11.98 1.90 6.70
N ARG A 54 13.14 1.83 7.36
CA ARG A 54 14.38 1.40 6.74
C ARG A 54 14.31 -0.03 6.24
N ASP A 55 13.63 -0.92 6.95
CA ASP A 55 13.50 -2.32 6.54
C ASP A 55 12.40 -2.50 5.49
N LEU A 56 11.40 -1.61 5.47
CA LEU A 56 10.33 -1.58 4.48
C LEU A 56 10.77 -1.06 3.09
N PHE A 57 11.62 -0.03 3.05
CA PHE A 57 11.98 0.67 1.81
C PHE A 57 13.38 0.34 1.26
N ARG A 58 14.02 -0.72 1.75
CA ARG A 58 15.35 -1.15 1.30
C ARG A 58 15.28 -2.19 0.18
#